data_AF-A0A261GJW2-F1
#
_entry.id   AF-A0A261GJW2-F1
#
_cell.length_a   1.000
_cell.length_b   1.000
_cell.length_c   1.000
_cell.angle_alpha   90.00
_cell.angle_beta   90.00
_cell.angle_gamma   90.00
#
_symmetry.space_group_name_H-M   'P 1'
#
loop_
_entity.id
_entity.type
_entity.pdbx_description
1 polymer ?
#
loop_
_entity_poly.entity_id
_entity_poly.type
_entity_poly.pdbx_seq_one_letter_code
_entity_poly.pdbx_strand_id
1 'polypeptide(L)'
;MKKTILAVGLTAFATITNAGYLSGELDGTYRPMLGSITTTEIGITQPEQLGRFTVFLERENWTKLPDEERVRIRRYMLVYGLVRGKVDTSTFLAQHVLVNDERTGTVYTQDDSIVPISGDMFCSTGEPMRAIETINPVQGTGEYANLEGGQLKLSVIVYNCPGTKNFGNNNMTLRKDGYLKFSSSGE
;
A
#
# COMPACT_ATOMS: atom_id res chain seq x y z
N MET A 1 31.16 -34.30 -46.92
CA MET A 1 29.71 -34.03 -47.00
C MET A 1 29.31 -33.11 -45.84
N LYS A 2 28.60 -32.01 -46.17
CA LYS A 2 27.70 -31.14 -45.34
C LYS A 2 28.25 -30.65 -43.97
N LYS A 3 28.74 -29.40 -43.91
CA LYS A 3 28.03 -28.14 -43.57
C LYS A 3 27.55 -28.08 -42.11
N THR A 4 28.24 -27.30 -41.26
CA THR A 4 27.80 -26.00 -40.66
C THR A 4 26.78 -26.23 -39.52
N ILE A 5 26.87 -25.67 -38.30
CA ILE A 5 27.03 -24.26 -37.94
C ILE A 5 27.65 -24.17 -36.54
N LEU A 6 28.75 -23.41 -36.44
CA LEU A 6 29.25 -22.83 -35.21
C LEU A 6 28.19 -21.82 -34.73
N ALA A 7 27.35 -22.20 -33.77
CA ALA A 7 26.45 -21.24 -33.14
C ALA A 7 27.27 -20.42 -32.15
N VAL A 8 27.87 -19.34 -32.67
CA VAL A 8 28.24 -18.15 -31.89
C VAL A 8 26.94 -17.53 -31.41
N GLY A 9 26.36 -18.14 -30.38
CA GLY A 9 25.28 -17.56 -29.58
C GLY A 9 25.90 -16.56 -28.63
N LEU A 10 26.16 -15.38 -29.18
CA LEU A 10 26.64 -14.19 -28.51
C LEU A 10 26.00 -14.07 -27.13
N THR A 11 26.88 -14.06 -26.12
CA THR A 11 26.65 -13.58 -24.77
C THR A 11 25.83 -12.30 -24.76
N ALA A 12 24.53 -12.42 -24.54
CA ALA A 12 23.61 -11.31 -24.26
C ALA A 12 22.96 -11.45 -22.86
N PHE A 13 23.66 -12.11 -21.92
CA PHE A 13 23.39 -11.99 -20.49
C PHE A 13 24.33 -10.97 -19.82
N ALA A 14 24.87 -10.02 -20.61
CA ALA A 14 25.44 -8.81 -20.06
C ALA A 14 24.30 -7.84 -19.75
N THR A 15 24.06 -7.61 -18.46
CA THR A 15 23.42 -6.41 -17.88
C THR A 15 21.91 -6.27 -18.01
N ILE A 16 21.15 -7.22 -17.44
CA ILE A 16 19.93 -6.84 -16.69
C ILE A 16 20.33 -6.66 -15.22
N THR A 17 21.29 -5.78 -14.96
CA THR A 17 21.75 -5.41 -13.60
C THR A 17 21.29 -4.01 -13.21
N ASN A 18 20.38 -3.41 -13.98
CA ASN A 18 19.67 -2.16 -13.62
C ASN A 18 18.16 -2.40 -13.53
N ALA A 19 17.73 -3.56 -13.03
CA ALA A 19 16.60 -3.55 -12.11
C ALA A 19 17.13 -2.82 -10.88
N GLY A 20 17.12 -1.48 -10.94
CA GLY A 20 17.59 -0.66 -9.85
C GLY A 20 16.91 -1.18 -8.60
N TYR A 21 17.71 -1.66 -7.66
CA TYR A 21 17.26 -1.67 -6.27
C TYR A 21 16.55 -0.34 -6.06
N LEU A 22 15.33 -0.37 -5.55
CA LEU A 22 14.70 0.83 -5.02
C LEU A 22 15.73 1.35 -4.01
N SER A 23 16.55 2.31 -4.40
CA SER A 23 17.79 2.68 -3.73
C SER A 23 17.77 4.19 -3.56
N GLY A 24 18.51 4.64 -2.56
CA GLY A 24 18.31 5.96 -2.00
C GLY A 24 17.29 5.93 -0.87
N GLU A 25 17.24 7.04 -0.16
CA GLU A 25 16.37 7.20 1.00
C GLU A 25 14.96 7.63 0.60
N LEU A 26 14.01 7.37 1.49
CA LEU A 26 12.68 7.94 1.40
C LEU A 26 12.75 9.39 1.86
N ASP A 27 12.43 10.34 1.01
CA ASP A 27 12.45 11.76 1.39
C ASP A 27 11.36 12.49 0.61
N GLY A 28 10.57 13.30 1.32
CA GLY A 28 9.55 14.16 0.80
C GLY A 28 8.25 13.43 0.48
N THR A 29 7.45 14.00 -0.43
CA THR A 29 6.08 13.56 -0.67
C THR A 29 6.00 12.50 -1.76
N TYR A 30 5.44 11.34 -1.45
CA TYR A 30 5.15 10.26 -2.40
C TYR A 30 3.66 10.19 -2.67
N ARG A 31 3.28 10.10 -3.95
CA ARG A 31 1.89 10.03 -4.41
C ARG A 31 1.54 8.62 -4.87
N PRO A 32 0.36 8.10 -4.50
CA PRO A 32 -0.12 6.81 -4.98
C PRO A 32 -0.23 6.76 -6.50
N MET A 33 0.31 5.70 -7.09
CA MET A 33 0.16 5.39 -8.51
C MET A 33 -0.87 4.27 -8.73
N LEU A 34 -0.76 3.21 -7.93
CA LEU A 34 -1.67 2.07 -7.88
C LEU A 34 -1.48 1.30 -6.57
N GLY A 35 -2.47 0.50 -6.20
CA GLY A 35 -2.37 -0.39 -5.06
C GLY A 35 -3.67 -1.11 -4.76
N SER A 36 -3.58 -2.18 -4.00
CA SER A 36 -4.72 -2.97 -3.56
C SER A 36 -4.49 -3.52 -2.18
N ILE A 37 -5.58 -3.69 -1.42
CA ILE A 37 -5.59 -4.35 -0.12
C ILE A 37 -6.71 -5.36 -0.13
N THR A 38 -6.42 -6.58 0.31
CA THR A 38 -7.41 -7.64 0.51
C THR A 38 -7.35 -8.07 1.96
N THR A 39 -8.50 -8.13 2.63
CA THR A 39 -8.57 -8.58 4.03
C THR A 39 -9.69 -9.57 4.25
N THR A 40 -9.54 -10.39 5.27
CA THR A 40 -10.56 -11.28 5.79
C THR A 40 -10.90 -10.84 7.21
N GLU A 41 -12.18 -10.66 7.49
CA GLU A 41 -12.74 -10.43 8.81
C GLU A 41 -12.56 -11.69 9.66
N ILE A 42 -11.99 -11.53 10.84
CA ILE A 42 -11.81 -12.59 11.83
C ILE A 42 -12.39 -12.15 13.19
N GLY A 43 -13.03 -13.09 13.88
CA GLY A 43 -13.67 -12.83 15.18
C GLY A 43 -15.10 -12.31 15.05
N ILE A 44 -15.92 -12.59 16.07
CA ILE A 44 -17.36 -12.28 16.09
C ILE A 44 -17.65 -11.03 16.93
N THR A 45 -16.94 -10.86 18.04
CA THR A 45 -17.21 -9.81 19.04
C THR A 45 -16.27 -8.61 18.94
N GLN A 46 -15.08 -8.81 18.36
CA GLN A 46 -14.08 -7.78 18.08
C GLN A 46 -13.52 -8.10 16.69
N PRO A 47 -14.25 -7.76 15.62
CA PRO A 47 -13.81 -8.07 14.26
C PRO A 47 -12.46 -7.40 14.00
N GLU A 48 -11.47 -8.21 13.65
CA GLU A 48 -10.19 -7.75 13.12
C GLU A 48 -10.11 -8.11 11.64
N GLN A 49 -9.44 -7.26 10.87
CA GLN A 49 -9.22 -7.49 9.44
C GLN A 49 -7.78 -7.94 9.25
N LEU A 50 -7.56 -9.14 8.71
CA LEU A 50 -6.21 -9.62 8.38
C LEU A 50 -6.07 -9.85 6.89
N GLY A 51 -4.95 -9.46 6.31
CA GLY A 51 -4.69 -9.78 4.91
C GLY A 51 -3.41 -9.21 4.35
N ARG A 52 -3.44 -8.88 3.06
CA ARG A 52 -2.27 -8.44 2.29
C ARG A 52 -2.52 -7.12 1.58
N PHE A 53 -1.45 -6.37 1.41
CA PHE A 53 -1.47 -5.14 0.62
C PHE A 53 -0.31 -5.10 -0.37
N THR A 54 -0.52 -4.35 -1.45
CA THR A 54 0.52 -3.92 -2.38
C THR A 54 0.24 -2.47 -2.74
N VAL A 55 1.23 -1.60 -2.61
CA VAL A 55 1.13 -0.18 -2.88
C VAL A 55 2.36 0.29 -3.65
N PHE A 56 2.12 1.03 -4.73
CA PHE A 56 3.16 1.65 -5.54
C PHE A 56 2.97 3.16 -5.54
N LEU A 57 4.01 3.89 -5.13
CA LEU A 57 4.03 5.34 -5.06
C LEU A 57 5.22 5.90 -5.83
N GLU A 58 5.05 7.14 -6.29
CA GLU A 58 6.09 7.91 -6.96
C GLU A 58 6.35 9.22 -6.21
N ARG A 59 7.63 9.60 -6.09
CA ARG A 59 8.06 10.86 -5.52
C ARG A 59 7.49 12.03 -6.33
N GLU A 60 6.72 12.87 -5.66
CA GLU A 60 6.13 14.07 -6.26
C GLU A 60 7.22 15.00 -6.78
N ASN A 61 6.98 15.64 -7.93
CA ASN A 61 7.91 16.59 -8.55
C ASN A 61 9.32 16.02 -8.85
N TRP A 62 9.46 14.71 -9.04
CA TRP A 62 10.76 14.05 -9.32
C TRP A 62 11.58 14.75 -10.42
N THR A 63 10.95 15.12 -11.54
CA THR A 63 11.62 15.78 -12.67
C THR A 63 12.10 17.20 -12.38
N LYS A 64 11.61 17.81 -11.30
CA LYS A 64 12.00 19.17 -10.86
C LYS A 64 13.07 19.14 -9.77
N LEU A 65 13.43 17.96 -9.25
CA LEU A 65 14.51 17.83 -8.27
C LEU A 65 15.87 18.11 -8.92
N PRO A 66 16.81 18.76 -8.21
CA PRO A 66 18.21 18.83 -8.61
C PRO A 66 18.80 17.43 -8.88
N ASP A 67 19.84 17.33 -9.71
CA ASP A 67 20.47 16.05 -10.01
C ASP A 67 21.07 15.39 -8.75
N GLU A 68 21.65 16.20 -7.85
CA GLU A 68 22.18 15.76 -6.56
C GLU A 68 21.11 15.07 -5.70
N GLU A 69 19.93 15.67 -5.63
CA GLU A 69 18.77 15.11 -4.92
C GLU A 69 18.25 13.82 -5.56
N ARG A 70 18.27 13.74 -6.90
CA ARG A 70 17.85 12.54 -7.64
C ARG A 70 18.79 11.35 -7.47
N VAL A 71 20.04 11.58 -7.06
CA VAL A 71 20.99 10.52 -6.71
C VAL A 71 20.74 9.99 -5.29
N ARG A 72 20.34 10.87 -4.37
CA ARG A 72 20.12 10.57 -2.95
C ARG A 72 18.74 9.95 -2.66
N ILE A 73 17.68 10.53 -3.23
CA ILE A 73 16.29 10.16 -2.96
C ILE A 73 15.86 9.01 -3.88
N ARG A 74 15.09 8.04 -3.38
CA ARG A 74 14.48 7.03 -4.25
C ARG A 74 13.27 7.59 -5.00
N ARG A 75 13.18 7.41 -6.32
CA ARG A 75 12.03 7.88 -7.11
C ARG A 75 10.72 7.15 -6.77
N TYR A 76 10.79 5.83 -6.66
CA TYR A 76 9.63 4.99 -6.52
C TYR A 76 9.68 4.24 -5.20
N MET A 77 8.50 3.96 -4.66
CA MET A 77 8.33 3.10 -3.50
C MET A 77 7.29 2.04 -3.85
N LEU A 78 7.73 0.78 -3.93
CA LEU A 78 6.84 -0.38 -4.02
C LEU A 78 6.90 -1.10 -2.67
N VAL A 79 5.77 -1.20 -2.01
CA VAL A 79 5.63 -1.91 -0.74
C VAL A 79 4.55 -2.96 -0.88
N TYR A 80 4.85 -4.18 -0.47
CA TYR A 80 3.87 -5.24 -0.31
C TYR A 80 4.11 -5.93 1.02
N GLY A 81 3.06 -6.52 1.59
CA GLY A 81 3.17 -7.18 2.88
C GLY A 81 1.83 -7.52 3.50
N LEU A 82 1.80 -7.48 4.82
CA LEU A 82 0.67 -7.86 5.67
C LEU A 82 -0.01 -6.64 6.25
N VAL A 83 -1.34 -6.68 6.32
CA VAL A 83 -2.14 -5.67 6.99
C VAL A 83 -2.95 -6.32 8.12
N ARG A 84 -3.03 -5.61 9.24
CA ARG A 84 -3.99 -5.88 10.32
C ARG A 84 -4.78 -4.61 10.59
N GLY A 85 -6.10 -4.67 10.40
CA GLY A 85 -7.03 -3.59 10.68
C GLY A 85 -7.90 -3.90 11.89
N LYS A 86 -8.33 -2.84 12.59
CA LYS A 86 -9.38 -2.89 13.61
C LYS A 86 -10.34 -1.73 13.37
N VAL A 87 -11.63 -1.99 13.51
CA VAL A 87 -12.67 -0.97 13.40
C VAL A 87 -13.37 -0.84 14.74
N ASP A 88 -13.43 0.37 15.28
CA ASP A 88 -14.30 0.69 16.40
C ASP A 88 -15.70 0.96 15.86
N THR A 89 -16.64 0.05 16.14
CA THR A 89 -18.02 0.14 15.65
C THR A 89 -18.83 1.26 16.29
N SER A 90 -18.36 1.84 17.40
CA SER A 90 -19.02 2.95 18.08
C SER A 90 -18.67 4.31 17.46
N THR A 91 -17.44 4.46 16.97
CA THR A 91 -16.91 5.70 16.39
C THR A 91 -16.77 5.65 14.87
N PHE A 92 -16.84 4.44 14.28
CA PHE A 92 -16.54 4.17 12.87
C PHE A 92 -15.11 4.55 12.46
N LEU A 93 -14.22 4.67 13.45
CA LEU A 93 -12.80 4.89 13.22
C LEU A 93 -12.09 3.54 13.13
N ALA A 94 -11.19 3.45 12.17
CA ALA A 94 -10.33 2.31 11.98
C ALA A 94 -8.88 2.64 12.31
N GLN A 95 -8.09 1.61 12.52
CA GLN A 95 -6.65 1.68 12.67
C GLN A 95 -6.03 0.47 12.02
N HIS A 96 -4.88 0.67 11.39
CA HIS A 96 -4.16 -0.34 10.66
C HIS A 96 -2.70 -0.41 11.08
N VAL A 97 -2.18 -1.64 11.04
CA VAL A 97 -0.75 -1.92 11.11
C VAL A 97 -0.37 -2.59 9.79
N LEU A 98 0.50 -1.93 9.03
CA LEU A 98 1.03 -2.42 7.77
C LEU A 98 2.49 -2.83 7.96
N VAL A 99 2.80 -4.09 7.70
CA VAL A 99 4.16 -4.63 7.83
C VAL A 99 4.61 -5.10 6.46
N ASN A 100 5.78 -4.66 5.99
CA ASN A 100 6.32 -5.16 4.72
C ASN A 100 6.68 -6.65 4.82
N ASP A 101 6.73 -7.36 3.69
CA ASP A 101 6.91 -8.82 3.66
C ASP A 101 8.28 -9.24 4.26
N GLU A 102 9.31 -8.41 4.10
CA GLU A 102 10.65 -8.58 4.66
C GLU A 102 10.72 -8.28 6.17
N ARG A 103 9.66 -7.70 6.75
CA ARG A 103 9.58 -7.28 8.17
C ARG A 103 10.67 -6.29 8.59
N THR A 104 11.18 -5.51 7.63
CA THR A 104 12.18 -4.46 7.87
C THR A 104 11.54 -3.11 8.16
N GLY A 105 10.22 -2.96 8.02
CA GLY A 105 9.50 -1.74 8.35
C GLY A 105 8.04 -1.98 8.70
N THR A 106 7.48 -1.09 9.52
CA THR A 106 6.06 -1.09 9.88
C THR A 106 5.50 0.32 9.79
N VAL A 107 4.26 0.45 9.33
CA VAL A 107 3.49 1.70 9.35
C VAL A 107 2.26 1.50 10.23
N TYR A 108 2.07 2.43 11.15
CA TYR A 108 0.90 2.52 12.02
C TYR A 108 0.02 3.68 11.58
N THR A 109 -1.29 3.46 11.60
CA THR A 109 -2.30 4.45 11.24
C THR A 109 -3.24 4.66 12.41
N GLN A 110 -3.88 5.83 12.47
CA GLN A 110 -4.83 6.18 13.52
C GLN A 110 -5.96 7.03 12.93
N ASP A 111 -7.13 6.96 13.57
CA ASP A 111 -8.32 7.73 13.21
C ASP A 111 -8.68 7.60 11.71
N ASP A 112 -8.52 6.40 11.16
CA ASP A 112 -8.87 6.12 9.76
C ASP A 112 -10.39 6.23 9.62
N SER A 113 -10.86 7.01 8.66
CA SER A 113 -12.30 7.28 8.51
C SER A 113 -12.90 6.46 7.37
N ILE A 114 -14.04 5.81 7.61
CA ILE A 114 -14.79 5.07 6.58
C ILE A 114 -16.09 5.80 6.29
N VAL A 115 -16.27 6.25 5.04
CA VAL A 115 -17.48 6.95 4.59
C VAL A 115 -18.24 6.09 3.58
N PRO A 116 -19.41 5.55 3.94
CA PRO A 116 -20.24 4.76 3.02
C PRO A 116 -20.71 5.58 1.80
N ILE A 117 -20.68 4.96 0.63
CA ILE A 117 -21.29 5.43 -0.62
C ILE A 117 -22.62 4.71 -0.88
N SER A 118 -22.68 3.41 -0.57
CA SER A 118 -23.87 2.57 -0.71
C SER A 118 -23.82 1.39 0.25
N GLY A 119 -24.98 0.87 0.67
CA GLY A 119 -25.06 -0.14 1.72
C GLY A 119 -24.63 0.43 3.08
N ASP A 120 -24.49 -0.45 4.07
CA ASP A 120 -24.11 -0.09 5.43
C ASP A 120 -23.30 -1.21 6.09
N MET A 121 -22.58 -0.90 7.18
CA MET A 121 -21.70 -1.88 7.85
C MET A 121 -22.44 -3.06 8.49
N PHE A 122 -23.76 -2.98 8.64
CA PHE A 122 -24.60 -4.01 9.24
C PHE A 122 -25.35 -4.86 8.20
N CYS A 123 -25.15 -4.57 6.90
CA CYS A 123 -25.88 -5.20 5.80
C CYS A 123 -27.41 -5.03 5.92
N SER A 124 -27.88 -3.89 6.40
CA SER A 124 -29.31 -3.64 6.61
C SER A 124 -30.08 -3.56 5.28
N THR A 125 -29.40 -3.17 4.20
CA THR A 125 -29.97 -3.13 2.84
C THR A 125 -29.88 -4.45 2.07
N GLY A 126 -29.25 -5.48 2.63
CA GLY A 126 -29.01 -6.76 1.93
C GLY A 126 -27.90 -6.72 0.86
N GLU A 127 -27.19 -5.60 0.74
CA GLU A 127 -26.13 -5.37 -0.26
C GLU A 127 -24.79 -5.06 0.43
N PRO A 128 -23.65 -5.56 -0.07
CA PRO A 128 -22.33 -5.24 0.48
C PRO A 128 -22.07 -3.73 0.53
N MET A 129 -21.44 -3.28 1.62
CA MET A 129 -21.10 -1.87 1.76
C MET A 129 -19.99 -1.48 0.78
N ARG A 130 -20.20 -0.37 0.07
CA ARG A 130 -19.16 0.34 -0.70
C ARG A 130 -18.85 1.63 0.03
N ALA A 131 -17.58 1.92 0.23
CA ALA A 131 -17.14 3.10 0.99
C ALA A 131 -15.89 3.73 0.38
N ILE A 132 -15.61 4.97 0.79
CA ILE A 132 -14.27 5.55 0.72
C ILE A 132 -13.68 5.49 2.11
N GLU A 133 -12.52 4.87 2.21
CA GLU A 133 -11.73 4.88 3.44
C GLU A 133 -10.55 5.83 3.29
N THR A 134 -10.30 6.60 4.33
CA THR A 134 -9.13 7.49 4.43
C THR A 134 -8.24 6.95 5.54
N ILE A 135 -7.07 6.47 5.15
CA ILE A 135 -6.03 5.96 6.04
C ILE A 135 -5.07 7.09 6.38
N ASN A 136 -4.79 7.31 7.66
CA ASN A 136 -3.90 8.36 8.16
C ASN A 136 -2.69 7.72 8.86
N PRO A 137 -1.57 7.52 8.13
CA PRO A 137 -0.32 7.08 8.71
C PRO A 137 0.21 8.11 9.70
N VAL A 138 0.57 7.66 10.90
CA VAL A 138 1.05 8.51 12.00
C VAL A 138 2.44 8.15 12.47
N GLN A 139 2.89 6.92 12.21
CA GLN A 139 4.21 6.46 12.64
C GLN A 139 4.74 5.39 11.70
N GLY A 140 6.01 5.50 11.33
CA GLY A 140 6.76 4.44 10.66
C GLY A 140 7.91 3.94 11.53
N THR A 141 8.34 2.70 11.29
CA THR A 141 9.52 2.09 11.91
C THR A 141 10.39 1.42 10.87
N GLY A 142 11.66 1.17 11.22
CA GLY A 142 12.61 0.50 10.33
C GLY A 142 12.86 1.32 9.06
N GLU A 143 12.65 0.73 7.89
CA GLU A 143 12.82 1.46 6.61
C GLU A 143 11.85 2.64 6.42
N TYR A 144 10.80 2.75 7.25
CA TYR A 144 9.86 3.87 7.25
C TYR A 144 10.04 4.83 8.45
N ALA A 145 11.16 4.74 9.17
CA ALA A 145 11.36 5.46 10.44
C ALA A 145 11.22 7.00 10.33
N ASN A 146 11.45 7.57 9.16
CA ASN A 146 11.34 8.99 8.88
C ASN A 146 9.97 9.39 8.29
N LEU A 147 8.95 8.55 8.40
CA LEU A 147 7.58 8.91 8.03
C LEU A 147 7.05 10.03 8.94
N GLU A 148 6.74 11.18 8.35
CA GLU A 148 6.10 12.31 9.04
C GLU A 148 4.57 12.20 9.08
N GLY A 149 4.01 11.41 8.17
CA GLY A 149 2.59 11.11 8.08
C GLY A 149 2.09 11.08 6.65
N GLY A 150 0.79 11.22 6.47
CA GLY A 150 0.17 11.27 5.15
C GLY A 150 -1.33 11.04 5.20
N GLN A 151 -1.91 10.89 4.02
CA GLN A 151 -3.30 10.51 3.85
C GLN A 151 -3.44 9.64 2.61
N LEU A 152 -3.77 8.36 2.79
CA LEU A 152 -4.07 7.45 1.68
C LEU A 152 -5.58 7.28 1.58
N LYS A 153 -6.12 7.23 0.36
CA LYS A 153 -7.55 7.02 0.15
C LYS A 153 -7.79 5.72 -0.59
N LEU A 154 -8.74 4.93 -0.11
CA LEU A 154 -9.11 3.64 -0.65
C LEU A 154 -10.56 3.67 -1.11
N SER A 155 -10.83 3.08 -2.27
CA SER A 155 -12.18 2.65 -2.63
C SER A 155 -12.38 1.26 -2.06
N VAL A 156 -13.38 1.07 -1.20
CA VAL A 156 -13.58 -0.14 -0.40
C VAL A 156 -14.87 -0.84 -0.79
N ILE A 157 -14.82 -2.18 -0.85
CA ILE A 157 -15.99 -3.06 -0.85
C ILE A 157 -15.85 -3.98 0.37
N VAL A 158 -16.71 -3.76 1.36
CA VAL A 158 -16.81 -4.60 2.56
C VAL A 158 -17.88 -5.65 2.31
N TYR A 159 -17.50 -6.92 2.32
CA TYR A 159 -18.43 -8.03 2.08
C TYR A 159 -19.02 -8.52 3.41
N ASN A 160 -19.77 -7.64 4.06
CA ASN A 160 -20.36 -7.84 5.38
C ASN A 160 -21.75 -8.50 5.37
N CYS A 161 -22.24 -8.92 4.20
CA CYS A 161 -23.56 -9.54 4.05
C CYS A 161 -23.52 -11.07 4.13
N PRO A 162 -24.13 -11.71 5.15
CA PRO A 162 -24.18 -13.15 5.28
C PRO A 162 -24.82 -13.82 4.05
N GLY A 163 -24.28 -14.97 3.62
CA GLY A 163 -24.81 -15.73 2.48
C GLY A 163 -24.37 -15.23 1.09
N THR A 164 -23.62 -14.12 1.01
CA THR A 164 -23.03 -13.65 -0.26
C THR A 164 -21.69 -14.35 -0.57
N LYS A 165 -21.32 -14.41 -1.86
CA LYS A 165 -20.18 -15.20 -2.37
C LYS A 165 -18.81 -14.85 -1.79
N ASN A 166 -18.66 -13.70 -1.12
CA ASN A 166 -17.38 -13.26 -0.54
C ASN A 166 -17.53 -12.82 0.92
N PHE A 167 -18.56 -13.30 1.64
CA PHE A 167 -18.80 -12.89 3.02
C PHE A 167 -17.51 -12.94 3.87
N GLY A 168 -17.22 -11.83 4.55
CA GLY A 168 -16.02 -11.62 5.36
C GLY A 168 -14.75 -11.30 4.58
N ASN A 169 -14.74 -11.23 3.25
CA ASN A 169 -13.54 -10.98 2.44
C ASN A 169 -13.60 -9.62 1.74
N ASN A 170 -12.94 -8.62 2.30
CA ASN A 170 -12.99 -7.24 1.84
C ASN A 170 -11.96 -6.97 0.74
N ASN A 171 -12.31 -6.06 -0.16
CA ASN A 171 -11.46 -5.64 -1.26
C ASN A 171 -11.34 -4.12 -1.28
N MET A 172 -10.12 -3.62 -1.35
CA MET A 172 -9.81 -2.20 -1.34
C MET A 172 -8.86 -1.88 -2.49
N THR A 173 -9.08 -0.75 -3.15
CA THR A 173 -8.21 -0.25 -4.21
C THR A 173 -7.72 1.14 -3.86
N LEU A 174 -6.41 1.34 -3.93
CA LEU A 174 -5.80 2.62 -3.64
C LEU A 174 -6.13 3.65 -4.72
N ARG A 175 -6.55 4.83 -4.27
CA ARG A 175 -6.84 5.98 -5.12
C ARG A 175 -5.63 6.89 -5.22
N LYS A 176 -5.59 7.69 -6.28
CA LYS A 176 -4.47 8.60 -6.57
C LYS A 176 -4.48 9.89 -5.76
N ASP A 177 -5.60 10.22 -5.11
CA ASP A 177 -5.81 11.45 -4.35
C ASP A 177 -5.32 11.39 -2.89
N GLY A 178 -4.16 10.74 -2.69
CA GLY A 178 -3.49 10.62 -1.39
C GLY A 178 -2.01 10.99 -1.44
N TYR A 179 -1.29 10.79 -0.33
CA TYR A 179 0.16 10.94 -0.22
C TYR A 179 0.73 10.31 1.06
N LEU A 180 2.04 10.07 1.04
CA LEU A 180 2.89 9.86 2.21
C LEU A 180 3.98 10.92 2.21
N LYS A 181 4.39 11.40 3.39
CA LYS A 181 5.47 12.37 3.55
C LYS A 181 6.55 11.80 4.45
N PHE A 182 7.81 11.90 4.00
CA PHE A 182 8.98 11.49 4.73
C PHE A 182 9.88 12.69 4.98
N SER A 183 10.50 12.76 6.16
CA SER A 183 11.52 13.76 6.47
C SER A 183 12.84 13.38 5.82
N SER A 184 13.72 14.35 5.61
CA SER A 184 15.11 14.06 5.25
C SER A 184 15.82 13.37 6.41
N SER A 185 16.62 12.34 6.12
CA SER A 185 17.32 11.53 7.14
C SER A 185 18.45 12.27 7.90
N GLY A 186 18.47 13.61 7.88
CA GLY A 186 19.58 14.45 8.31
C GLY A 186 19.20 15.69 9.14
N GLU A 187 17.97 15.74 9.67
CA GLU A 187 17.55 16.73 10.70
C GLU A 187 17.33 16.05 12.06
#